data_AF-A0AA42Q6M7-F1
#
_entry.id   AF-A0AA42Q6M7-F1
#
_cell.length_a   1.000
_cell.length_b   1.000
_cell.length_c   1.000
_cell.angle_alpha   90.00
_cell.angle_beta   90.00
_cell.angle_gamma   90.00
#
_symmetry.space_group_name_H-M   'P 1'
#
loop_
_entity.id
_entity.type
_entity.pdbx_description
1 polymer ?
#
loop_
_entity_poly.entity_id
_entity_poly.type
_entity_poly.pdbx_seq_one_letter_code
_entity_poly.pdbx_strand_id
1 'polypeptide(L)'
;MKNKSLKNEKTSRYHAFWLTPIILTASCGVFEKDSKGIEELDRIEKNFREIYMTAAYTPRMTLGTQINALHALQKDISNLEVSSCLKSVKTYIKFQIDTASNGLSVYMLGGDDAESTAKTILSGVLDQSSYYGLKKEECRK
;
A
#
# COMPACT_ATOMS: atom_id res chain seq x y z
N MET A 1 42.89 63.19 -11.63
CA MET A 1 42.37 62.65 -10.36
C MET A 1 41.07 63.37 -10.00
N LYS A 2 40.02 62.61 -9.65
CA LYS A 2 38.74 62.99 -8.96
C LYS A 2 37.79 63.96 -9.70
N ASN A 3 36.61 63.48 -10.13
CA ASN A 3 35.31 63.33 -9.41
C ASN A 3 34.62 64.70 -9.18
N LYS A 4 33.34 64.96 -9.47
CA LYS A 4 32.10 64.14 -9.50
C LYS A 4 31.07 64.91 -10.36
N SER A 5 30.31 64.23 -11.21
CA SER A 5 29.13 64.80 -11.88
C SER A 5 27.84 64.21 -11.28
N LEU A 6 27.06 65.13 -10.73
CA LEU A 6 25.60 65.23 -10.68
C LEU A 6 24.74 64.00 -10.38
N LYS A 7 24.06 64.13 -9.23
CA LYS A 7 22.78 63.54 -8.88
C LYS A 7 21.83 63.52 -10.08
N ASN A 8 21.17 62.40 -10.32
CA ASN A 8 19.81 62.46 -10.83
C ASN A 8 18.93 61.38 -10.20
N GLU A 9 17.84 61.87 -9.67
CA GLU A 9 16.76 61.22 -8.97
C GLU A 9 15.88 60.49 -9.98
N LYS A 10 15.58 59.21 -9.73
CA LYS A 10 14.37 58.57 -10.28
C LYS A 10 13.84 57.54 -9.29
N THR A 11 12.83 57.99 -8.58
CA THR A 11 11.76 57.17 -8.01
C THR A 11 11.16 56.26 -9.09
N SER A 12 10.95 54.98 -8.76
CA SER A 12 9.63 54.35 -8.84
C SER A 12 9.77 52.84 -8.62
N ARG A 13 9.01 52.36 -7.63
CA ARG A 13 8.87 50.95 -7.27
C ARG A 13 8.15 50.21 -8.39
N TYR A 14 8.73 49.10 -8.87
CA TYR A 14 7.97 47.94 -9.32
C TYR A 14 8.71 46.69 -8.85
N HIS A 15 8.01 45.89 -8.04
CA HIS A 15 8.43 44.55 -7.65
C HIS A 15 8.44 43.65 -8.89
N ALA A 16 9.63 43.32 -9.40
CA ALA A 16 9.80 42.25 -10.37
C ALA A 16 10.24 41.00 -9.61
N PHE A 17 9.23 40.21 -9.28
CA PHE A 17 9.28 38.88 -8.68
C PHE A 17 10.10 37.97 -9.61
N TRP A 18 11.39 37.79 -9.32
CA TRP A 18 12.23 36.80 -9.99
C TRP A 18 11.81 35.40 -9.51
N LEU A 19 10.76 34.84 -10.12
CA LEU A 19 10.46 33.42 -10.04
C LEU A 19 11.46 32.70 -10.94
N THR A 20 12.46 32.10 -10.31
CA THR A 20 13.21 30.98 -10.89
C THR A 20 12.19 29.90 -11.32
N PRO A 21 12.16 29.49 -12.58
CA PRO A 21 11.45 28.27 -12.91
C PRO A 21 12.20 27.14 -12.22
N ILE A 22 11.61 26.61 -11.16
CA ILE A 22 11.96 25.28 -10.65
C ILE A 22 11.59 24.35 -11.79
N ILE A 23 12.57 24.04 -12.65
CA ILE A 23 12.48 22.91 -13.55
C ILE A 23 12.47 21.71 -12.63
N LEU A 24 11.25 21.27 -12.28
CA LEU A 24 11.00 20.00 -11.64
C LEU A 24 11.39 18.94 -12.69
N THR A 25 12.67 18.59 -12.77
CA THR A 25 13.09 17.39 -13.48
C THR A 25 12.57 16.21 -12.70
N ALA A 26 11.32 15.86 -12.95
CA ALA A 26 10.75 14.55 -12.64
C ALA A 26 11.47 13.53 -13.53
N SER A 27 12.71 13.19 -13.17
CA SER A 27 13.32 11.94 -13.57
C SER A 27 12.73 10.83 -12.70
N CYS A 28 11.47 10.47 -12.96
CA CYS A 28 10.95 9.12 -12.78
C CYS A 28 10.53 8.72 -14.19
N GLY A 29 11.42 8.14 -14.99
CA GLY A 29 11.85 6.77 -14.76
C GLY A 29 10.76 5.85 -15.27
N VAL A 30 10.73 5.66 -16.60
CA VAL A 30 9.97 4.62 -17.32
C VAL A 30 8.44 4.76 -17.22
N PHE A 31 7.82 4.80 -18.40
CA PHE A 31 6.37 4.80 -18.64
C PHE A 31 5.74 3.47 -18.17
N GLU A 32 5.82 3.15 -16.88
CA GLU A 32 5.08 2.05 -16.28
C GLU A 32 3.71 2.62 -15.90
N LYS A 33 2.64 2.12 -16.54
CA LYS A 33 1.28 2.55 -16.22
C LYS A 33 1.09 2.38 -14.72
N ASP A 34 0.64 3.44 -14.02
CA ASP A 34 0.45 3.42 -12.57
C ASP A 34 -0.48 2.29 -12.10
N SER A 35 -1.29 1.74 -13.01
CA SER A 35 -2.17 0.61 -12.82
C SER A 35 -1.57 -0.79 -13.07
N LYS A 36 -0.26 -0.94 -13.37
CA LYS A 36 0.34 -2.27 -13.64
C LYS A 36 0.19 -3.17 -12.40
N GLY A 37 -0.42 -4.34 -12.58
CA GLY A 37 -0.65 -5.32 -11.52
C GLY A 37 -1.88 -5.04 -10.64
N ILE A 38 -2.70 -4.04 -10.98
CA ILE A 38 -3.87 -3.67 -10.17
C ILE A 38 -4.96 -4.75 -10.18
N GLU A 39 -5.19 -5.39 -11.34
CA GLU A 39 -6.22 -6.43 -11.51
C GLU A 39 -5.83 -7.71 -10.76
N GLU A 40 -4.56 -8.08 -10.79
CA GLU A 40 -4.04 -9.20 -10.01
C GLU A 40 -4.10 -8.91 -8.51
N LEU A 41 -3.81 -7.67 -8.09
CA LEU A 41 -3.99 -7.26 -6.69
C LEU A 41 -5.45 -7.31 -6.26
N ASP A 42 -6.39 -6.84 -7.09
CA ASP A 42 -7.84 -6.98 -6.87
C ASP A 42 -8.25 -8.44 -6.69
N ARG A 43 -7.76 -9.33 -7.56
CA ARG A 43 -8.04 -10.77 -7.47
C ARG A 43 -7.49 -11.38 -6.19
N ILE A 44 -6.24 -11.07 -5.82
CA ILE A 44 -5.62 -11.58 -4.59
C ILE A 44 -6.39 -11.11 -3.36
N GLU A 45 -6.75 -9.83 -3.31
CA GLU A 45 -7.50 -9.24 -2.21
C GLU A 45 -8.88 -9.89 -2.04
N LYS A 46 -9.58 -10.12 -3.16
CA LYS A 46 -10.87 -10.82 -3.16
C LYS A 46 -10.71 -12.27 -2.65
N ASN A 47 -9.76 -13.02 -3.20
CA ASN A 47 -9.51 -14.41 -2.77
C ASN A 47 -9.13 -14.47 -1.30
N PHE A 48 -8.30 -13.53 -0.82
CA PHE A 48 -7.94 -13.42 0.57
C PHE A 48 -9.18 -13.24 1.47
N ARG A 49 -10.08 -12.30 1.11
CA ARG A 49 -11.33 -12.09 1.84
C ARG A 49 -12.21 -13.33 1.85
N GLU A 50 -12.34 -14.03 0.73
CA GLU A 50 -13.14 -15.25 0.63
C GLU A 50 -12.59 -16.40 1.51
N ILE A 51 -11.27 -16.63 1.46
CA ILE A 51 -10.61 -17.64 2.29
C ILE A 51 -10.78 -17.29 3.77
N TYR A 52 -10.57 -16.03 4.13
CA TYR A 52 -10.71 -15.56 5.49
C TYR A 52 -12.15 -15.73 6.01
N MET A 53 -13.15 -15.30 5.25
CA MET A 53 -14.56 -15.46 5.63
C MET A 53 -14.92 -16.94 5.78
N THR A 54 -14.42 -17.80 4.91
CA THR A 54 -14.61 -19.25 5.03
C THR A 54 -13.96 -19.79 6.30
N ALA A 55 -12.73 -19.37 6.61
CA ALA A 55 -12.02 -19.78 7.82
C ALA A 55 -12.77 -19.41 9.10
N ALA A 56 -13.43 -18.24 9.14
CA ALA A 56 -14.20 -17.78 10.29
C ALA A 56 -15.38 -18.70 10.68
N TYR A 57 -15.90 -19.48 9.72
CA TYR A 57 -16.97 -20.46 9.95
C TYR A 57 -16.49 -21.92 9.89
N THR A 58 -15.20 -22.13 9.69
CA THR A 58 -14.63 -23.47 9.56
C THR A 58 -14.25 -24.03 10.93
N PRO A 59 -14.64 -25.28 11.27
CA PRO A 59 -14.21 -25.90 12.51
C PRO A 59 -12.68 -25.91 12.61
N ARG A 60 -12.17 -25.54 13.78
CA ARG A 60 -10.75 -25.38 14.06
C ARG A 60 -9.86 -26.50 13.51
N MET A 61 -10.24 -27.76 13.69
CA MET A 61 -9.44 -28.94 13.25
C MET A 61 -9.39 -29.12 11.73
N THR A 62 -10.17 -28.37 10.96
CA THR A 62 -10.27 -28.48 9.49
C THR A 62 -9.70 -27.25 8.76
N LEU A 63 -9.09 -26.32 9.48
CA LEU A 63 -8.52 -25.08 8.93
C LEU A 63 -7.32 -25.28 7.98
N GLY A 64 -6.76 -26.49 7.92
CA GLY A 64 -5.59 -26.80 7.09
C GLY A 64 -5.79 -26.42 5.62
N THR A 65 -7.00 -26.57 5.08
CA THR A 65 -7.30 -26.18 3.69
C THR A 65 -7.19 -24.66 3.49
N GLN A 66 -7.74 -23.86 4.41
CA GLN A 66 -7.70 -22.40 4.33
C GLN A 66 -6.28 -21.86 4.54
N ILE A 67 -5.53 -22.45 5.48
CA ILE A 67 -4.12 -22.10 5.72
C ILE A 67 -3.29 -22.34 4.46
N ASN A 68 -3.44 -23.51 3.82
CA ASN A 68 -2.75 -23.81 2.56
C ASN A 68 -3.12 -22.85 1.43
N ALA A 69 -4.39 -22.44 1.34
CA ALA A 69 -4.83 -21.45 0.37
C ALA A 69 -4.21 -20.07 0.62
N LEU A 70 -4.04 -19.66 1.88
CA LEU A 70 -3.33 -18.42 2.23
C LEU A 70 -1.84 -18.49 1.86
N HIS A 71 -1.17 -19.63 2.07
CA HIS A 71 0.21 -19.81 1.62
C HIS A 71 0.36 -19.74 0.09
N ALA A 72 -0.63 -20.24 -0.66
CA ALA A 72 -0.65 -20.07 -2.10
C ALA A 72 -0.75 -18.58 -2.48
N LEU A 73 -1.68 -17.84 -1.85
CA LEU A 73 -1.80 -16.39 -2.08
C LEU A 73 -0.55 -15.61 -1.68
N GLN A 74 0.13 -16.02 -0.60
CA GLN A 74 1.39 -15.42 -0.16
C GLN A 74 2.48 -15.54 -1.24
N LYS A 75 2.53 -16.68 -1.92
CA LYS A 75 3.44 -16.90 -3.05
C LYS A 75 3.04 -16.03 -4.25
N ASP A 76 1.76 -16.00 -4.58
CA ASP A 76 1.23 -15.22 -5.71
C ASP A 76 1.53 -13.73 -5.53
N ILE A 77 1.24 -13.17 -4.36
CA ILE A 77 1.50 -11.75 -4.09
C ILE A 77 2.98 -11.44 -4.06
N SER A 78 3.83 -12.35 -3.56
CA SER A 78 5.27 -12.13 -3.54
C SER A 78 5.84 -12.03 -4.96
N ASN A 79 5.35 -12.87 -5.88
CA ASN A 79 5.79 -12.91 -7.28
C ASN A 79 5.13 -11.85 -8.17
N LEU A 80 4.06 -11.20 -7.72
CA LEU A 80 3.34 -10.21 -8.51
C LEU A 80 4.19 -8.94 -8.74
N GLU A 81 4.48 -8.61 -9.99
CA GLU A 81 5.04 -7.31 -10.32
C GLU A 81 3.96 -6.22 -10.31
N VAL A 82 4.23 -5.11 -9.62
CA VAL A 82 3.31 -3.97 -9.53
C VAL A 82 4.06 -2.68 -9.81
N SER A 83 3.34 -1.67 -10.28
CA SER A 83 3.87 -0.31 -10.45
C SER A 83 4.45 0.25 -9.13
N SER A 84 5.31 1.27 -9.24
CA SER A 84 5.83 1.99 -8.07
C SER A 84 4.72 2.52 -7.15
N CYS A 85 3.62 3.01 -7.73
CA CYS A 85 2.43 3.49 -7.02
C CYS A 85 1.80 2.40 -6.14
N LEU A 86 1.71 1.17 -6.68
CA LEU A 86 1.04 0.04 -6.03
C LEU A 86 1.94 -0.77 -5.07
N LYS A 87 3.24 -0.48 -4.99
CA LYS A 87 4.17 -1.20 -4.07
C LYS A 87 3.70 -1.17 -2.62
N SER A 88 3.21 -0.02 -2.14
CA SER A 88 2.70 0.10 -0.77
C SER A 88 1.48 -0.81 -0.53
N VAL A 89 0.56 -0.86 -1.51
CA VAL A 89 -0.65 -1.68 -1.46
C VAL A 89 -0.29 -3.17 -1.48
N LYS A 90 0.62 -3.59 -2.36
CA LYS A 90 1.14 -4.96 -2.41
C LYS A 90 1.76 -5.38 -1.07
N THR A 91 2.65 -4.56 -0.51
CA THR A 91 3.32 -4.88 0.77
C THR A 91 2.29 -5.06 1.89
N TYR A 92 1.26 -4.22 1.90
CA TYR A 92 0.20 -4.31 2.89
C TYR A 92 -0.66 -5.57 2.74
N ILE A 93 -1.17 -5.86 1.54
CA ILE A 93 -1.97 -7.07 1.32
C ILE A 93 -1.16 -8.32 1.68
N LYS A 94 0.15 -8.32 1.38
CA LYS A 94 1.05 -9.41 1.78
C LYS A 94 1.11 -9.55 3.30
N PHE A 95 1.29 -8.44 4.03
CA PHE A 95 1.29 -8.45 5.49
C PHE A 95 -0.02 -9.02 6.06
N GLN A 96 -1.17 -8.69 5.47
CA GLN A 96 -2.46 -9.23 5.91
C GLN A 96 -2.59 -10.73 5.68
N ILE A 97 -2.14 -11.22 4.51
CA ILE A 97 -2.12 -12.66 4.20
C ILE A 97 -1.20 -13.41 5.17
N ASP A 98 0.00 -12.89 5.42
CA ASP A 98 0.98 -13.48 6.33
C ASP A 98 0.43 -13.55 7.76
N THR A 99 -0.16 -12.44 8.22
CA THR A 99 -0.76 -12.32 9.56
C THR A 99 -1.93 -13.28 9.72
N ALA A 100 -2.81 -13.37 8.73
CA ALA A 100 -3.94 -14.29 8.76
C ALA A 100 -3.50 -15.76 8.74
N SER A 101 -2.51 -16.11 7.91
CA SER A 101 -2.00 -17.48 7.83
C SER A 101 -1.39 -17.94 9.15
N ASN A 102 -0.56 -17.07 9.76
CA ASN A 102 0.03 -17.33 11.07
C ASN A 102 -1.04 -17.41 12.16
N GLY A 103 -1.99 -16.47 12.17
CA GLY A 103 -3.09 -16.45 13.13
C GLY A 103 -3.96 -17.71 13.06
N LEU A 104 -4.34 -18.15 11.85
CA LEU A 104 -5.11 -19.38 11.67
C LEU A 104 -4.31 -20.63 12.02
N SER A 105 -3.01 -20.67 11.72
CA SER A 105 -2.13 -21.77 12.11
C SER A 105 -2.03 -21.90 13.63
N VAL A 106 -1.83 -20.78 14.32
CA VAL A 106 -1.83 -20.71 15.79
C VAL A 106 -3.19 -21.11 16.35
N TYR A 107 -4.28 -20.65 15.76
CA TYR A 107 -5.63 -21.03 16.20
C TYR A 107 -5.91 -22.52 16.01
N MET A 108 -5.49 -23.10 14.89
CA MET A 108 -5.65 -24.53 14.63
C MET A 108 -4.89 -25.37 15.66
N LEU A 109 -3.64 -24.99 15.96
CA LEU A 109 -2.71 -25.78 16.77
C LEU A 109 -2.77 -25.49 18.28
N GLY A 110 -2.89 -24.24 18.69
CA GLY A 110 -2.79 -23.80 20.10
C GLY A 110 -4.15 -23.77 20.76
N GLY A 111 -4.30 -24.30 21.98
CA GLY A 111 -5.58 -24.43 22.72
C GLY A 111 -6.35 -23.11 22.95
N ASP A 112 -7.28 -23.09 23.90
CA ASP A 112 -8.22 -21.97 24.07
C ASP A 112 -7.53 -20.58 24.28
N ASP A 113 -6.32 -20.55 24.85
CA ASP A 113 -5.54 -19.32 25.03
C ASP A 113 -5.03 -18.72 23.71
N ALA A 114 -4.70 -19.58 22.74
CA ALA A 114 -4.21 -19.16 21.43
C ALA A 114 -5.36 -18.65 20.54
N GLU A 115 -6.58 -19.12 20.78
CA GLU A 115 -7.80 -18.67 20.10
C GLU A 115 -8.07 -17.18 20.35
N SER A 116 -8.01 -16.73 21.60
CA SER A 116 -8.27 -15.33 21.95
C SER A 116 -7.29 -14.37 21.27
N THR A 117 -6.00 -14.76 21.26
CA THR A 117 -4.94 -13.99 20.61
C THR A 117 -5.11 -13.98 19.10
N ALA A 118 -5.37 -15.14 18.48
CA ALA A 118 -5.61 -15.23 17.04
C ALA A 118 -6.82 -14.41 16.61
N LYS A 119 -7.96 -14.49 17.33
CA LYS A 119 -9.16 -13.70 17.03
C LYS A 119 -8.91 -12.20 17.06
N THR A 120 -8.11 -11.71 18.01
CA THR A 120 -7.75 -10.29 18.13
C THR A 120 -6.88 -9.82 16.97
N ILE A 121 -5.90 -10.63 16.57
CA ILE A 121 -5.05 -10.34 15.41
C ILE A 121 -5.88 -10.33 14.12
N LEU A 122 -6.75 -11.33 13.96
CA LEU A 122 -7.59 -11.52 12.79
C LEU A 122 -8.65 -10.41 12.63
N SER A 123 -9.24 -9.90 13.72
CA SER A 123 -10.19 -8.77 13.64
C SER A 123 -9.51 -7.47 13.18
N GLY A 124 -8.27 -7.21 13.61
CA GLY A 124 -7.49 -6.06 13.14
C GLY A 124 -7.14 -6.11 11.65
N VAL A 125 -7.09 -7.32 11.05
CA VAL A 125 -6.81 -7.50 9.63
C VAL A 125 -7.96 -7.02 8.72
N LEU A 126 -9.21 -7.13 9.17
CA LEU A 126 -10.36 -6.74 8.35
C LEU A 126 -10.63 -5.22 8.35
N ASP A 127 -10.35 -4.55 9.46
CA ASP A 127 -10.77 -3.16 9.70
C ASP A 127 -9.97 -2.14 8.87
N GLN A 128 -8.73 -2.49 8.51
CA GLN A 128 -7.83 -1.61 7.77
C GLN A 128 -7.98 -1.70 6.23
N SER A 129 -8.91 -2.51 5.71
CA SER A 129 -9.15 -2.62 4.25
C SER A 129 -9.62 -1.31 3.60
N SER A 130 -10.26 -0.41 4.37
CA SER A 130 -10.79 0.86 3.87
C SER A 130 -9.71 1.88 3.45
N TYR A 131 -8.60 1.96 4.20
CA TYR A 131 -7.52 2.91 3.93
C TYR A 131 -6.75 2.58 2.63
N TYR A 132 -6.54 1.29 2.36
CA TYR A 132 -5.75 0.87 1.20
C TYR A 132 -6.57 0.77 -0.09
N GLY A 133 -7.90 0.61 0.01
CA GLY A 133 -8.80 0.80 -1.12
C GLY A 133 -8.65 2.20 -1.73
N LEU A 134 -8.54 3.25 -0.90
CA LEU A 134 -8.33 4.63 -1.37
C LEU A 134 -7.00 4.80 -2.12
N LYS A 135 -5.90 4.29 -1.55
CA LYS A 135 -4.58 4.36 -2.18
C LYS A 135 -4.51 3.61 -3.52
N LYS A 136 -5.30 2.55 -3.66
CA LYS A 136 -5.40 1.76 -4.90
C LYS A 136 -6.18 2.51 -5.99
N GLU A 137 -7.28 3.17 -5.64
CA GLU A 137 -8.04 4.01 -6.56
C GLU A 137 -7.25 5.23 -7.05
N GLU A 138 -6.35 5.77 -6.23
CA GLU A 138 -5.41 6.82 -6.64
C GLU A 138 -4.47 6.34 -7.76
N CYS A 139 -3.97 5.09 -7.68
CA CYS A 139 -3.09 4.49 -8.69
C CYS A 139 -3.83 3.95 -9.94
N ARG A 140 -5.17 3.92 -9.94
CA ARG A 140 -5.98 3.44 -11.07
C ARG A 140 -6.24 4.54 -12.12
N LYS A 141 -6.14 5.80 -11.72
CA LYS A 141 -6.38 6.98 -12.57
C LYS A 141 -5.27 7.21 -13.58
#